data_AF-A0A964PGP2-F1
#
_entry.id   AF-A0A964PGP2-F1
#
_cell.length_a   1.000
_cell.length_b   1.000
_cell.length_c   1.000
_cell.angle_alpha   90.00
_cell.angle_beta   90.00
_cell.angle_gamma   90.00
#
_symmetry.space_group_name_H-M   'P 1'
#
loop_
_entity.id
_entity.type
_entity.pdbx_description
1 polymer ?
#
loop_
_entity_poly.entity_id
_entity_poly.type
_entity_poly.pdbx_seq_one_letter_code
_entity_poly.pdbx_strand_id
1 'polypeptide(L)'
;MLAVDLRQLGWEQTAWAEILQVYPYGWIADKALTAKLEELTGTPLPVVRADWFAHAGSRPPLYHQILKLPENGGVLEKRLGIDFQKNFAENKLVRAGYLGASTTTSGYRVVERQEIKTYAGGYWRSYDFGQGMSPGGKGNPLLHPLGPFQEKHPFEEKAFIRQGSEILFNLPNGLQGYLVTDAEDKRLNEPPTSLLKDKNEFSGSPALVNGISCIACHAQGINNVVDQVRDEAIGKRFAGRLLDWTEAFYPPKSVMDDFLKRDRKRFTKAIEEATDSFTFQGKNVVPLPKTEMIHALAFWYRQKVGLEEAARELGYAETDAFKKDLLDRHEAVKGLGFKVSLLQEGGRVNNCFSDWPDFNRMIGLGWRIAKFGDRLYFDEAGKAVRVPKGEGDNTGETNHPYAIVLRDTEHAISKGMPEEWMHAKDQLMHNLRGPAEEVRVLATAFCPKTKVHEPIIWAVNFGKGRIVQTPMGHDLFAMRCVGFITTMERSTEWAAIGKVTFRIPVSFPGPAKASQIDEKKK
;
A
#
# COMPACT_ATOMS: atom_id res chain seq x y z
N MET A 1 -0.62 14.21 -24.59
CA MET A 1 0.53 13.36 -24.22
C MET A 1 1.56 14.25 -23.55
N LEU A 2 1.96 13.92 -22.32
CA LEU A 2 3.06 14.61 -21.64
C LEU A 2 4.36 13.93 -22.07
N ALA A 3 5.30 14.71 -22.62
CA ALA A 3 6.61 14.22 -23.01
C ALA A 3 7.64 14.78 -22.03
N VAL A 4 8.52 13.91 -21.54
CA VAL A 4 9.54 14.26 -20.56
C VAL A 4 10.90 13.81 -21.09
N ASP A 5 11.86 14.74 -21.08
CA ASP A 5 13.26 14.42 -21.29
C ASP A 5 13.88 14.00 -19.95
N LEU A 6 14.27 12.72 -19.84
CA LEU A 6 14.85 12.17 -18.60
C LEU A 6 16.06 12.99 -18.11
N ARG A 7 16.83 13.58 -19.02
CA ARG A 7 18.00 14.40 -18.70
C ARG A 7 17.62 15.66 -17.92
N GLN A 8 16.45 16.25 -18.23
CA GLN A 8 15.94 17.42 -17.51
C GLN A 8 15.51 17.07 -16.08
N LEU A 9 15.18 15.81 -15.83
CA LEU A 9 14.89 15.30 -14.47
C LEU A 9 16.14 14.78 -13.74
N GLY A 10 17.31 14.82 -14.37
CA GLY A 10 18.52 14.18 -13.85
C GLY A 10 18.41 12.65 -13.75
N TRP A 11 17.54 12.05 -14.57
CA TRP A 11 17.32 10.61 -14.63
C TRP A 11 18.16 9.97 -15.73
N GLU A 12 18.71 8.81 -15.38
CA GLU A 12 19.40 7.93 -16.33
C GLU A 12 18.39 6.94 -16.95
N GLN A 13 18.76 6.32 -18.06
CA GLN A 13 17.94 5.30 -18.71
C GLN A 13 17.59 4.12 -17.78
N THR A 14 18.43 3.86 -16.76
CA THR A 14 18.16 2.86 -15.73
C THR A 14 16.92 3.18 -14.89
N ALA A 15 16.67 4.46 -14.60
CA ALA A 15 15.46 4.87 -13.87
C ALA A 15 14.20 4.59 -14.69
N TRP A 16 14.26 4.79 -16.02
CA TRP A 16 13.16 4.40 -16.90
C TRP A 16 12.97 2.88 -16.90
N ALA A 17 14.05 2.10 -16.96
CA ALA A 17 13.96 0.64 -16.87
C ALA A 17 13.33 0.16 -15.55
N GLU A 18 13.66 0.78 -14.41
CA GLU A 18 13.04 0.50 -13.11
C GLU A 18 11.52 0.77 -13.12
N ILE A 19 11.09 1.86 -13.76
CA ILE A 19 9.65 2.15 -13.95
C ILE A 19 8.99 1.05 -14.77
N LEU A 20 9.61 0.65 -15.88
CA LEU A 20 9.04 -0.37 -16.78
C LEU A 20 8.99 -1.76 -16.15
N GLN A 21 9.90 -2.10 -15.23
CA GLN A 21 9.88 -3.40 -14.54
C GLN A 21 8.59 -3.67 -13.77
N VAL A 22 7.90 -2.61 -13.33
CA VAL A 22 6.65 -2.71 -12.56
C VAL A 22 5.43 -2.21 -13.33
N TYR A 23 5.58 -1.84 -14.61
CA TYR A 23 4.49 -1.30 -15.43
C TYR A 23 3.66 -2.43 -16.08
N PRO A 24 2.36 -2.57 -15.75
CA PRO A 24 1.57 -3.72 -16.20
C PRO A 24 0.87 -3.51 -17.55
N TYR A 25 0.87 -2.28 -18.09
CA TYR A 25 0.04 -1.89 -19.25
C TYR A 25 0.85 -1.68 -20.53
N GLY A 26 1.96 -2.39 -20.70
CA GLY A 26 2.83 -2.21 -21.86
C GLY A 26 2.06 -2.25 -23.18
N TRP A 27 2.01 -1.11 -23.87
CA TRP A 27 1.41 -1.00 -25.18
C TRP A 27 2.50 -1.08 -26.24
N ILE A 28 2.38 -2.07 -27.13
CA ILE A 28 3.26 -2.24 -28.28
C ILE A 28 2.45 -1.83 -29.51
N ALA A 29 2.88 -0.76 -30.18
CA ALA A 29 2.28 -0.30 -31.43
C ALA A 29 2.58 -1.28 -32.58
N ASP A 30 2.14 -0.97 -33.79
CA ASP A 30 2.58 -1.74 -34.96
C ASP A 30 4.13 -1.77 -35.05
N LYS A 31 4.67 -2.81 -35.70
CA LYS A 31 6.11 -3.08 -35.73
C LYS A 31 6.95 -1.91 -36.26
N ALA A 32 6.47 -1.18 -37.26
CA ALA A 32 7.21 -0.07 -37.85
C ALA A 32 7.25 1.14 -36.92
N LEU A 33 6.13 1.46 -36.27
CA LEU A 33 6.09 2.54 -35.28
C LEU A 33 6.90 2.19 -34.03
N THR A 34 6.79 0.96 -33.53
CA THR A 34 7.56 0.47 -32.38
C THR A 34 9.06 0.54 -32.66
N ALA A 35 9.53 0.09 -33.84
CA ALA A 35 10.94 0.14 -34.22
C ALA A 35 11.47 1.59 -34.26
N LYS A 36 10.69 2.52 -34.82
CA LYS A 36 11.07 3.94 -34.87
C LYS A 36 11.09 4.60 -33.48
N LEU A 37 10.15 4.25 -32.62
CA LEU A 37 10.11 4.73 -31.24
C LEU A 37 11.31 4.19 -30.44
N GLU A 38 11.65 2.92 -30.61
CA GLU A 38 12.80 2.30 -29.97
C GLU A 38 14.12 2.94 -30.43
N GLU A 39 14.27 3.21 -31.73
CA GLU A 39 15.42 3.94 -32.27
C GLU A 39 15.57 5.34 -31.65
N LEU A 40 14.46 6.07 -31.50
CA LEU A 40 14.48 7.45 -30.97
C LEU A 40 14.66 7.52 -29.46
N THR A 41 14.14 6.55 -28.71
CA THR A 41 14.04 6.62 -27.25
C THR A 41 14.97 5.64 -26.52
N GLY A 42 15.56 4.70 -27.25
CA GLY A 42 16.38 3.62 -26.67
C GLY A 42 15.57 2.62 -25.85
N THR A 43 14.24 2.56 -26.02
CA THR A 43 13.38 1.62 -25.31
C THR A 43 12.19 1.20 -26.17
N PRO A 44 11.81 -0.09 -26.14
CA PRO A 44 10.62 -0.57 -26.85
C PRO A 44 9.31 -0.07 -26.22
N LEU A 45 9.36 0.51 -25.00
CA LEU A 45 8.19 1.00 -24.28
C LEU A 45 8.42 2.42 -23.71
N PRO A 46 8.35 3.46 -24.56
CA PRO A 46 8.60 4.85 -24.15
C PRO A 46 7.37 5.56 -23.56
N VAL A 47 6.23 4.87 -23.48
CA VAL A 47 4.97 5.46 -23.00
C VAL A 47 4.49 4.69 -21.79
N VAL A 48 4.20 5.43 -20.71
CA VAL A 48 3.51 4.92 -19.53
C VAL A 48 2.28 5.78 -19.26
N ARG A 49 1.27 5.16 -18.66
CA ARG A 49 0.06 5.84 -18.17
C ARG A 49 0.43 6.79 -17.04
N ALA A 50 0.07 8.08 -17.16
CA ALA A 50 0.46 9.11 -16.20
C ALA A 50 -0.20 8.95 -14.82
N ASP A 51 -1.47 8.50 -14.79
CA ASP A 51 -2.22 8.21 -13.57
C ASP A 51 -1.63 7.00 -12.82
N TRP A 52 -1.30 5.94 -13.55
CA TRP A 52 -0.53 4.81 -13.02
C TRP A 52 0.82 5.26 -12.49
N PHE A 53 1.55 6.09 -13.24
CA PHE A 53 2.87 6.53 -12.83
C PHE A 53 2.81 7.41 -11.58
N ALA A 54 1.83 8.31 -11.47
CA ALA A 54 1.57 9.05 -10.25
C ALA A 54 1.25 8.11 -9.08
N HIS A 55 0.47 7.04 -9.31
CA HIS A 55 0.17 6.05 -8.28
C HIS A 55 1.40 5.23 -7.84
N ALA A 56 2.11 4.61 -8.79
CA ALA A 56 3.23 3.72 -8.50
C ALA A 56 4.47 4.52 -8.08
N GLY A 57 4.80 5.59 -8.80
CA GLY A 57 5.97 6.42 -8.56
C GLY A 57 5.91 7.22 -7.26
N SER A 58 4.72 7.46 -6.70
CA SER A 58 4.56 8.08 -5.39
C SER A 58 4.58 7.06 -4.23
N ARG A 59 4.81 5.77 -4.49
CA ARG A 59 4.76 4.70 -3.48
C ARG A 59 6.02 3.83 -3.53
N PRO A 60 6.48 3.29 -2.38
CA PRO A 60 7.57 2.33 -2.37
C PRO A 60 7.13 1.02 -3.05
N PRO A 61 8.07 0.25 -3.64
CA PRO A 61 9.50 0.54 -3.71
C PRO A 61 9.87 1.56 -4.80
N LEU A 62 9.02 1.79 -5.80
CA LEU A 62 9.38 2.60 -6.98
C LEU A 62 9.76 4.04 -6.61
N TYR A 63 9.03 4.67 -5.69
CA TYR A 63 9.36 5.99 -5.15
C TYR A 63 10.80 6.08 -4.61
N HIS A 64 11.24 5.06 -3.86
CA HIS A 64 12.58 5.00 -3.31
C HIS A 64 13.64 4.78 -4.38
N GLN A 65 13.33 3.97 -5.38
CA GLN A 65 14.22 3.61 -6.48
C GLN A 65 14.50 4.83 -7.38
N ILE A 66 13.44 5.47 -7.89
CA ILE A 66 13.58 6.60 -8.83
C ILE A 66 14.22 7.84 -8.17
N LEU A 67 14.02 8.05 -6.86
CA LEU A 67 14.70 9.10 -6.09
C LEU A 67 16.06 8.65 -5.54
N LYS A 68 16.44 7.38 -5.74
CA LYS A 68 17.67 6.76 -5.22
C LYS A 68 17.84 6.99 -3.72
N LEU A 69 16.74 6.96 -2.97
CA LEU A 69 16.78 7.17 -1.52
C LEU A 69 17.61 6.06 -0.88
N PRO A 70 18.42 6.36 0.14
CA PRO A 70 19.17 5.33 0.85
C PRO A 70 18.26 4.52 1.78
N GLU A 71 18.71 3.33 2.15
CA GLU A 71 18.02 2.46 3.12
C GLU A 71 18.18 2.94 4.58
N ASN A 72 18.98 3.98 4.83
CA ASN A 72 19.21 4.51 6.16
C ASN A 72 19.23 6.06 6.16
N GLY A 73 18.57 6.66 7.16
CA GLY A 73 18.47 8.11 7.32
C GLY A 73 19.83 8.81 7.52
N GLY A 74 20.76 8.20 8.26
CA GLY A 74 22.11 8.74 8.44
C GLY A 74 22.92 8.77 7.13
N VAL A 75 22.65 7.87 6.19
CA VAL A 75 23.25 7.92 4.84
C VAL A 75 22.66 9.09 4.03
N LEU A 76 21.36 9.37 4.18
CA LEU A 76 20.74 10.55 3.57
C LEU A 76 21.34 11.83 4.14
N GLU A 77 21.46 11.92 5.46
CA GLU A 77 22.08 13.07 6.14
C GLU A 77 23.50 13.34 5.63
N LYS A 78 24.33 12.30 5.50
CA LYS A 78 25.68 12.41 4.90
C LYS A 78 25.64 12.92 3.46
N ARG A 79 24.72 12.43 2.62
CA ARG A 79 24.56 12.89 1.22
C ARG A 79 24.14 14.36 1.13
N LEU A 80 23.37 14.84 2.10
CA LEU A 80 22.91 16.23 2.20
C LEU A 80 23.92 17.14 2.92
N GLY A 81 25.00 16.57 3.47
CA GLY A 81 26.00 17.30 4.26
C GLY A 81 25.45 17.79 5.60
N ILE A 82 24.48 17.07 6.17
CA ILE A 82 23.95 17.33 7.50
C ILE A 82 24.93 16.77 8.54
N ASP A 83 25.57 17.68 9.27
CA ASP A 83 26.49 17.33 10.36
C ASP A 83 25.80 17.56 11.70
N PHE A 84 25.02 16.57 12.13
CA PHE A 84 24.26 16.66 13.37
C PHE A 84 25.18 16.82 14.59
N GLN A 85 26.31 16.10 14.66
CA GLN A 85 27.22 16.19 15.81
C GLN A 85 27.81 17.59 15.95
N LYS A 86 28.32 18.15 14.84
CA LYS A 86 28.84 19.50 14.85
C LYS A 86 27.77 20.52 15.19
N ASN A 87 26.60 20.43 14.55
CA ASN A 87 25.51 21.38 14.80
C ASN A 87 24.97 21.27 16.24
N PHE A 88 24.96 20.07 16.81
CA PHE A 88 24.63 19.82 18.21
C PHE A 88 25.65 20.49 19.14
N ALA A 89 26.95 20.21 18.96
CA ALA A 89 28.02 20.74 19.79
C ALA A 89 28.17 22.28 19.70
N GLU A 90 27.84 22.85 18.54
CA GLU A 90 27.89 24.30 18.29
C GLU A 90 26.57 25.02 18.66
N ASN A 91 25.58 24.33 19.25
CA ASN A 91 24.29 24.90 19.63
C ASN A 91 23.50 25.52 18.44
N LYS A 92 23.56 24.88 17.26
CA LYS A 92 22.98 25.36 15.99
C LYS A 92 21.70 24.65 15.56
N LEU A 93 21.19 23.72 16.35
CA LEU A 93 19.96 23.01 16.03
C LEU A 93 18.76 23.94 16.22
N VAL A 94 17.79 23.86 15.32
CA VAL A 94 16.56 24.66 15.37
C VAL A 94 15.39 23.73 15.53
N ARG A 95 14.77 23.73 16.71
CA ARG A 95 13.72 22.78 17.08
C ARG A 95 12.42 23.45 17.51
N ALA A 96 11.37 22.66 17.49
CA ALA A 96 10.11 22.94 18.16
C ALA A 96 9.52 21.63 18.67
N GLY A 97 8.88 21.66 19.84
CA GLY A 97 8.19 20.50 20.39
C GLY A 97 6.68 20.68 20.47
N TYR A 98 5.95 19.62 20.14
CA TYR A 98 4.51 19.50 20.25
C TYR A 98 4.17 18.63 21.46
N LEU A 99 3.24 19.12 22.27
CA LEU A 99 2.76 18.48 23.49
C LEU A 99 1.38 17.82 23.31
N GLY A 100 1.01 17.49 22.07
CA GLY A 100 -0.28 16.87 21.73
C GLY A 100 -0.26 16.23 20.34
N ALA A 101 -1.39 15.61 19.95
CA ALA A 101 -1.52 14.89 18.69
C ALA A 101 -1.42 15.83 17.45
N SER A 102 -0.85 15.31 16.36
CA SER A 102 -0.80 15.94 15.02
C SER A 102 -1.63 15.15 14.00
N THR A 103 -1.62 15.55 12.72
CA THR A 103 -2.26 14.78 11.64
C THR A 103 -1.67 13.38 11.49
N THR A 104 -0.38 13.18 11.82
CA THR A 104 0.30 11.90 11.64
C THR A 104 0.71 11.19 12.92
N THR A 105 0.81 11.88 14.07
CA THR A 105 1.09 11.26 15.37
C THR A 105 -0.04 11.50 16.37
N SER A 106 -0.23 10.56 17.31
CA SER A 106 -1.13 10.72 18.46
C SER A 106 -0.41 11.24 19.72
N GLY A 107 0.91 11.43 19.66
CA GLY A 107 1.77 11.67 20.82
C GLY A 107 2.55 12.99 20.77
N TYR A 108 3.46 13.17 21.73
CA TYR A 108 4.48 14.21 21.66
C TYR A 108 5.35 14.06 20.41
N ARG A 109 5.92 15.17 19.95
CA ARG A 109 6.83 15.19 18.81
C ARG A 109 7.83 16.32 18.98
N VAL A 110 9.08 16.09 18.58
CA VAL A 110 10.03 17.18 18.34
C VAL A 110 10.29 17.26 16.84
N VAL A 111 10.29 18.46 16.28
CA VAL A 111 10.75 18.69 14.91
C VAL A 111 12.03 19.49 14.95
N GLU A 112 12.94 19.18 14.04
CA GLU A 112 14.24 19.82 13.92
C GLU A 112 14.47 20.23 12.47
N ARG A 113 15.05 21.40 12.28
CA ARG A 113 15.39 21.99 11.00
C ARG A 113 16.89 22.21 10.91
N GLN A 114 17.50 21.81 9.81
CA GLN A 114 18.91 22.05 9.47
C GLN A 114 19.06 22.55 8.02
N GLU A 115 20.18 23.24 7.72
CA GLU A 115 20.53 23.62 6.34
C GLU A 115 21.23 22.46 5.63
N ILE A 116 20.80 22.15 4.41
CA ILE A 116 21.55 21.29 3.48
C ILE A 116 22.85 22.01 3.11
N LYS A 117 23.98 21.28 3.07
CA LYS A 117 25.30 21.85 2.76
C LYS A 117 25.79 21.55 1.35
N THR A 118 25.26 20.51 0.72
CA THR A 118 25.63 20.14 -0.65
C THR A 118 24.92 20.98 -1.71
N TYR A 119 23.78 21.60 -1.37
CA TYR A 119 23.07 22.58 -2.16
C TYR A 119 22.11 23.40 -1.28
N ALA A 120 21.54 24.48 -1.83
CA ALA A 120 20.61 25.32 -1.08
C ALA A 120 19.26 24.61 -0.83
N GLY A 121 18.91 24.36 0.43
CA GLY A 121 17.65 23.72 0.80
C GLY A 121 17.54 23.43 2.30
N GLY A 122 16.32 23.20 2.78
CA GLY A 122 16.05 22.81 4.15
C GLY A 122 15.99 21.29 4.30
N TYR A 123 16.45 20.82 5.46
CA TYR A 123 16.27 19.47 5.98
C TYR A 123 15.44 19.55 7.26
N TRP A 124 14.34 18.80 7.31
CA TRP A 124 13.42 18.74 8.43
C TRP A 124 13.29 17.30 8.89
N ARG A 125 13.37 17.09 10.19
CA ARG A 125 13.26 15.76 10.81
C ARG A 125 12.31 15.83 11.99
N SER A 126 11.34 14.94 12.03
CA SER A 126 10.58 14.69 13.26
C SER A 126 11.25 13.60 14.10
N TYR A 127 11.05 13.71 15.40
CA TYR A 127 11.34 12.68 16.38
C TYR A 127 10.00 12.28 16.98
N ASP A 128 9.57 11.07 16.62
CA ASP A 128 8.29 10.52 17.01
C ASP A 128 8.47 9.48 18.10
N PHE A 129 7.61 9.51 19.12
CA PHE A 129 7.73 8.68 20.32
C PHE A 129 6.67 7.56 20.38
N GLY A 130 5.80 7.48 19.36
CA GLY A 130 4.69 6.54 19.26
C GLY A 130 3.53 6.81 20.23
N GLN A 131 2.63 5.83 20.40
CA GLN A 131 1.49 5.95 21.33
C GLN A 131 1.88 5.82 22.81
N GLY A 132 3.15 5.57 23.13
CA GLY A 132 3.68 5.47 24.49
C GLY A 132 3.79 6.83 25.18
N MET A 133 2.66 7.54 25.30
CA MET A 133 2.53 8.73 26.13
C MET A 133 2.61 8.30 27.60
N SER A 134 3.79 8.38 28.20
CA SER A 134 3.87 8.53 29.65
C SER A 134 4.41 9.93 29.95
N PRO A 135 3.72 10.74 30.78
CA PRO A 135 4.23 12.04 31.20
C PRO A 135 5.64 11.98 31.80
N GLY A 136 6.07 10.83 32.34
CA GLY A 136 7.44 10.57 32.82
C GLY A 136 8.36 9.83 31.84
N GLY A 137 7.92 9.56 30.62
CA GLY A 137 8.66 8.77 29.64
C GLY A 137 9.76 9.58 28.94
N LYS A 138 10.76 8.86 28.42
CA LYS A 138 11.89 9.42 27.64
C LYS A 138 11.48 10.07 26.30
N GLY A 139 10.20 10.05 25.94
CA GLY A 139 9.66 10.80 24.79
C GLY A 139 9.01 12.14 25.16
N ASN A 140 9.02 12.55 26.44
CA ASN A 140 8.47 13.84 26.85
C ASN A 140 9.50 14.97 26.71
N PRO A 141 9.35 15.89 25.74
CA PRO A 141 10.33 16.95 25.54
C PRO A 141 10.33 18.00 26.65
N LEU A 142 9.33 18.03 27.55
CA LEU A 142 9.37 18.87 28.76
C LEU A 142 10.30 18.35 29.84
N LEU A 143 10.63 17.05 29.81
CA LEU A 143 11.54 16.40 30.76
C LEU A 143 12.89 16.09 30.11
N HIS A 144 12.86 15.76 28.82
CA HIS A 144 13.99 15.34 28.01
C HIS A 144 14.07 16.20 26.74
N PRO A 145 14.39 17.51 26.86
CA PRO A 145 14.41 18.43 25.73
C PRO A 145 15.59 18.21 24.79
N LEU A 146 16.65 17.53 25.25
CA LEU A 146 17.90 17.31 24.52
C LEU A 146 17.88 15.95 23.81
N GLY A 147 18.88 15.68 22.97
CA GLY A 147 19.03 14.39 22.28
C GLY A 147 18.55 14.40 20.83
N PRO A 148 18.71 13.30 20.07
CA PRO A 148 19.51 12.14 20.46
C PRO A 148 20.99 12.52 20.60
N PHE A 149 21.72 11.90 21.54
CA PHE A 149 23.17 12.04 21.63
C PHE A 149 23.84 10.87 20.90
N GLN A 150 24.95 11.12 20.19
CA GLN A 150 25.79 10.03 19.63
C GLN A 150 27.09 9.84 20.41
N GLU A 151 27.48 10.83 21.22
CA GLU A 151 28.65 10.80 22.10
C GLU A 151 28.24 11.07 23.54
N LYS A 152 29.17 10.84 24.48
CA LYS A 152 28.91 11.12 25.90
C LYS A 152 28.61 12.59 26.13
N HIS A 153 27.56 12.86 26.90
CA HIS A 153 27.12 14.24 27.15
C HIS A 153 26.81 14.48 28.63
N PRO A 154 27.13 15.67 29.19
CA PRO A 154 26.85 15.99 30.59
C PRO A 154 25.36 15.95 31.00
N PHE A 155 24.46 15.90 30.01
CA PHE A 155 23.01 15.86 30.20
C PHE A 155 22.36 14.65 29.50
N GLU A 156 23.05 13.51 29.43
CA GLU A 156 22.54 12.25 28.86
C GLU A 156 21.16 11.86 29.43
N GLU A 157 20.90 12.12 30.70
CA GLU A 157 19.62 11.85 31.33
C GLU A 157 18.46 12.70 30.77
N LYS A 158 18.79 13.84 30.15
CA LYS A 158 17.86 14.76 29.47
C LYS A 158 17.71 14.46 27.97
N ALA A 159 18.31 13.39 27.46
CA ALA A 159 18.09 12.92 26.09
C ALA A 159 16.69 12.32 25.92
N PHE A 160 15.99 12.71 24.86
CA PHE A 160 14.81 11.98 24.41
C PHE A 160 15.22 10.71 23.64
N ILE A 161 14.33 9.70 23.66
CA ILE A 161 14.47 8.46 22.89
C ILE A 161 13.33 8.41 21.88
N ARG A 162 13.66 8.55 20.60
CA ARG A 162 12.71 8.42 19.48
C ARG A 162 12.37 6.95 19.20
N GLN A 163 11.24 6.72 18.57
CA GLN A 163 10.78 5.44 18.03
C GLN A 163 10.75 5.44 16.48
N GLY A 164 10.86 6.61 15.87
CA GLY A 164 11.09 6.79 14.44
C GLY A 164 11.09 8.25 14.04
N SER A 165 11.19 8.50 12.74
CA SER A 165 11.27 9.84 12.16
C SER A 165 10.55 9.93 10.82
N GLU A 166 9.86 11.03 10.60
CA GLU A 166 9.54 11.56 9.27
C GLU A 166 10.62 12.58 8.90
N ILE A 167 11.24 12.40 7.73
CA ILE A 167 12.29 13.27 7.20
C ILE A 167 11.79 13.90 5.91
N LEU A 168 11.81 15.23 5.87
CA LEU A 168 11.41 16.05 4.74
C LEU A 168 12.60 16.89 4.31
N PHE A 169 12.92 16.91 3.03
CA PHE A 169 14.06 17.69 2.55
C PHE A 169 13.78 18.26 1.17
N ASN A 170 14.37 19.41 0.86
CA ASN A 170 14.32 19.93 -0.50
C ASN A 170 15.22 19.09 -1.42
N LEU A 171 14.70 18.74 -2.59
CA LEU A 171 15.48 18.23 -3.72
C LEU A 171 16.22 19.40 -4.42
N PRO A 172 17.25 19.14 -5.23
CA PRO A 172 17.99 20.18 -5.94
C PRO A 172 17.11 21.12 -6.81
N ASN A 173 16.01 20.60 -7.34
CA ASN A 173 15.02 21.36 -8.12
C ASN A 173 14.01 22.14 -7.24
N GLY A 174 14.17 22.16 -5.92
CA GLY A 174 13.31 22.88 -4.98
C GLY A 174 12.04 22.15 -4.54
N LEU A 175 11.65 21.05 -5.22
CA LEU A 175 10.60 20.14 -4.75
C LEU A 175 11.01 19.43 -3.46
N GLN A 176 10.15 18.58 -2.91
CA GLN A 176 10.40 17.86 -1.66
C GLN A 176 10.60 16.36 -1.87
N GLY A 177 11.55 15.81 -1.12
CA GLY A 177 11.73 14.39 -0.89
C GLY A 177 11.30 14.03 0.54
N TYR A 178 10.85 12.78 0.70
CA TYR A 178 10.28 12.29 1.94
C TYR A 178 10.91 10.94 2.29
N LEU A 179 11.32 10.76 3.54
CA LEU A 179 11.84 9.49 4.04
C LEU A 179 11.22 9.21 5.41
N VAL A 180 10.83 7.97 5.67
CA VAL A 180 10.38 7.55 7.00
C VAL A 180 11.34 6.50 7.53
N THR A 181 11.70 6.58 8.81
CA THR A 181 12.64 5.64 9.44
C THR A 181 12.13 5.12 10.78
N ASP A 182 12.63 3.95 11.18
CA ASP A 182 12.51 3.46 12.56
C ASP A 182 13.49 4.16 13.52
N ALA A 183 13.60 3.64 14.75
CA ALA A 183 14.45 4.18 15.79
C ALA A 183 15.96 4.06 15.47
N GLU A 184 16.32 3.05 14.66
CA GLU A 184 17.67 2.74 14.19
C GLU A 184 18.02 3.42 12.86
N ASP A 185 17.17 4.35 12.40
CA ASP A 185 17.28 5.06 11.12
C ASP A 185 17.13 4.19 9.88
N LYS A 186 16.70 2.92 10.00
CA LYS A 186 16.38 2.10 8.82
C LYS A 186 15.12 2.66 8.15
N ARG A 187 15.18 2.83 6.83
CA ARG A 187 14.08 3.29 6.01
C ARG A 187 12.90 2.31 6.08
N LEU A 188 11.70 2.86 6.20
CA LEU A 188 10.44 2.13 6.18
C LEU A 188 9.63 2.53 4.94
N ASN A 189 8.94 1.56 4.35
CA ASN A 189 7.90 1.84 3.35
C ASN A 189 6.64 2.37 4.05
N GLU A 190 6.26 1.67 5.13
CA GLU A 190 5.10 1.96 5.96
C GLU A 190 5.48 1.77 7.43
N PRO A 191 5.54 2.85 8.24
CA PRO A 191 5.74 2.72 9.67
C PRO A 191 4.53 2.04 10.34
N PRO A 192 4.71 1.38 11.50
CA PRO A 192 3.58 0.87 12.27
C PRO A 192 2.57 1.98 12.58
N THR A 193 1.28 1.68 12.48
CA THR A 193 0.21 2.66 12.79
C THR A 193 0.21 3.12 14.24
N SER A 194 0.85 2.38 15.15
CA SER A 194 1.11 2.82 16.53
C SER A 194 2.16 3.92 16.63
N LEU A 195 2.94 4.16 15.57
CA LEU A 195 3.94 5.20 15.49
C LEU A 195 3.44 6.39 14.68
N LEU A 196 3.03 6.13 13.43
CA LEU A 196 2.56 7.15 12.49
C LEU A 196 1.32 6.65 11.74
N LYS A 197 0.35 7.53 11.52
CA LYS A 197 -0.89 7.22 10.77
C LYS A 197 -1.15 8.24 9.70
N ASP A 198 -1.82 7.82 8.64
CA ASP A 198 -2.42 8.72 7.66
C ASP A 198 -3.89 8.94 8.04
N LYS A 199 -4.17 9.93 8.89
CA LYS A 199 -5.54 10.19 9.38
C LYS A 199 -6.53 10.59 8.27
N ASN A 200 -6.02 11.08 7.15
CA ASN A 200 -6.83 11.47 6.00
C ASN A 200 -6.92 10.35 4.96
N GLU A 201 -6.25 9.22 5.20
CA GLU A 201 -6.20 8.05 4.33
C GLU A 201 -5.80 8.39 2.89
N PHE A 202 -4.84 9.31 2.70
CA PHE A 202 -4.31 9.66 1.37
C PHE A 202 -3.64 8.47 0.68
N SER A 203 -3.08 7.55 1.46
CA SER A 203 -2.59 6.27 0.95
C SER A 203 -3.73 5.33 0.53
N GLY A 204 -4.99 5.65 0.85
CA GLY A 204 -6.20 4.83 0.75
C GLY A 204 -6.34 3.79 1.87
N SER A 205 -5.67 4.03 3.01
CA SER A 205 -5.86 3.34 4.28
C SER A 205 -5.33 4.22 5.44
N PRO A 206 -5.58 3.86 6.71
CA PRO A 206 -4.98 4.56 7.85
C PRO A 206 -3.45 4.42 7.98
N ALA A 207 -2.82 3.53 7.18
CA ALA A 207 -1.38 3.37 7.17
C ALA A 207 -0.71 4.55 6.45
N LEU A 208 0.32 5.12 7.08
CA LEU A 208 1.19 6.09 6.42
C LEU A 208 2.06 5.35 5.41
N VAL A 209 2.03 5.78 4.15
CA VAL A 209 2.88 5.24 3.08
C VAL A 209 3.87 6.31 2.66
N ASN A 210 5.17 6.06 2.83
CA ASN A 210 6.21 7.03 2.52
C ASN A 210 6.14 7.43 1.02
N GLY A 211 6.20 8.73 0.74
CA GLY A 211 5.85 9.26 -0.58
C GLY A 211 4.41 9.79 -0.54
N ILE A 212 3.43 9.01 -0.99
CA ILE A 212 2.04 9.47 -1.21
C ILE A 212 1.41 10.18 0.00
N SER A 213 1.52 9.61 1.21
CA SER A 213 0.93 10.24 2.40
C SER A 213 1.60 11.58 2.72
N CYS A 214 2.93 11.64 2.54
CA CYS A 214 3.72 12.84 2.82
C CYS A 214 3.49 13.92 1.76
N ILE A 215 3.49 13.55 0.47
CA ILE A 215 3.21 14.44 -0.65
C ILE A 215 1.85 15.12 -0.45
N ALA A 216 0.80 14.33 -0.15
CA ALA A 216 -0.54 14.86 0.07
C ALA A 216 -0.63 15.74 1.33
N CYS A 217 0.00 15.33 2.44
CA CYS A 217 -0.01 16.10 3.69
C CYS A 217 0.80 17.41 3.59
N HIS A 218 1.80 17.46 2.72
CA HIS A 218 2.71 18.59 2.50
C HIS A 218 2.50 19.27 1.15
N ALA A 219 1.26 19.26 0.65
CA ALA A 219 0.88 19.86 -0.63
C ALA A 219 1.21 21.36 -0.76
N GLN A 220 1.36 22.06 0.37
CA GLN A 220 1.73 23.48 0.45
C GLN A 220 3.13 23.70 1.05
N GLY A 221 3.93 22.64 1.10
CA GLY A 221 5.26 22.60 1.72
C GLY A 221 5.22 22.19 3.19
N ILE A 222 6.21 22.64 3.96
CA ILE A 222 6.34 22.26 5.37
C ILE A 222 5.13 22.78 6.17
N ASN A 223 4.49 21.91 6.94
CA ASN A 223 3.32 22.27 7.74
C ASN A 223 3.67 23.23 8.88
N ASN A 224 2.68 23.91 9.46
CA ASN A 224 2.96 24.91 10.48
C ASN A 224 3.53 24.28 11.75
N VAL A 225 4.49 24.97 12.36
CA VAL A 225 5.15 24.52 13.58
C VAL A 225 4.91 25.51 14.70
N VAL A 226 4.44 25.00 15.83
CA VAL A 226 4.21 25.77 17.06
C VAL A 226 5.00 25.09 18.16
N ASP A 227 5.96 25.81 18.73
CA ASP A 227 6.82 25.27 19.78
C ASP A 227 6.19 25.47 21.16
N GLN A 228 5.70 24.40 21.74
CA GLN A 228 5.13 24.38 23.08
C GLN A 228 6.19 24.07 24.15
N VAL A 229 7.37 23.57 23.77
CA VAL A 229 8.46 23.28 24.72
C VAL A 229 9.06 24.57 25.24
N ARG A 230 9.32 25.54 24.35
CA ARG A 230 9.79 26.86 24.78
C ARG A 230 8.81 27.53 25.74
N ASP A 231 7.53 27.54 25.42
CA ASP A 231 6.50 28.19 26.25
C ASP A 231 6.34 27.53 27.64
N GLU A 232 6.51 26.20 27.72
CA GLU A 232 6.22 25.43 28.94
C GLU A 232 7.44 25.00 29.75
N ALA A 233 8.65 25.06 29.18
CA ALA A 233 9.86 24.57 29.84
C ALA A 233 10.91 25.65 30.09
N ILE A 234 11.12 26.58 29.15
CA ILE A 234 12.12 27.64 29.28
C ILE A 234 11.69 28.62 30.38
N GLY A 235 12.59 28.89 31.33
CA GLY A 235 12.32 29.73 32.51
C GLY A 235 11.47 29.10 33.62
N LYS A 236 10.91 27.89 33.40
CA LYS A 236 10.04 27.19 34.37
C LYS A 236 10.63 25.88 34.89
N ARG A 237 11.34 25.13 34.05
CA ARG A 237 11.74 23.73 34.31
C ARG A 237 13.24 23.48 34.34
N PHE A 238 14.02 24.36 33.72
CA PHE A 238 15.47 24.19 33.57
C PHE A 238 16.23 25.39 34.13
N ALA A 239 17.45 25.16 34.58
CA ALA A 239 18.34 26.18 35.13
C ALA A 239 19.80 25.91 34.71
N GLY A 240 20.62 26.96 34.77
CA GLY A 240 22.05 26.91 34.41
C GLY A 240 22.28 26.41 32.99
N ARG A 241 23.36 25.64 32.79
CA ARG A 241 23.77 25.16 31.45
C ARG A 241 22.67 24.35 30.71
N LEU A 242 21.80 23.64 31.42
CA LEU A 242 20.70 22.92 30.77
C LEU A 242 19.68 23.88 30.15
N LEU A 243 19.41 25.02 30.81
CA LEU A 243 18.55 26.07 30.27
C LEU A 243 19.20 26.67 29.01
N ASP A 244 20.48 27.05 29.07
CA ASP A 244 21.19 27.67 27.94
C ASP A 244 21.14 26.80 26.68
N TRP A 245 21.38 25.49 26.82
CA TRP A 245 21.31 24.53 25.72
C TRP A 245 19.88 24.37 25.18
N THR A 246 18.89 24.32 26.08
CA THR A 246 17.49 24.21 25.69
C THR A 246 17.03 25.47 24.95
N GLU A 247 17.40 26.66 25.43
CA GLU A 247 17.08 27.94 24.77
C GLU A 247 17.71 28.07 23.38
N ALA A 248 18.93 27.55 23.22
CA ALA A 248 19.61 27.53 21.93
C ALA A 248 18.93 26.59 20.93
N PHE A 249 18.54 25.39 21.36
CA PHE A 249 17.89 24.41 20.48
C PHE A 249 16.44 24.72 20.16
N TYR A 250 15.71 25.40 21.05
CA TYR A 250 14.31 25.77 20.86
C TYR A 250 14.22 27.29 20.73
N PRO A 251 14.59 27.88 19.57
CA PRO A 251 14.73 29.33 19.43
C PRO A 251 13.38 30.06 19.50
N PRO A 252 13.38 31.40 19.62
CA PRO A 252 12.15 32.19 19.53
C PRO A 252 11.35 31.88 18.26
N LYS A 253 10.02 31.97 18.36
CA LYS A 253 9.09 31.68 17.26
C LYS A 253 9.45 32.36 15.93
N SER A 254 9.94 33.61 15.97
CA SER A 254 10.35 34.35 14.76
C SER A 254 11.42 33.61 13.94
N VAL A 255 12.39 32.96 14.60
CA VAL A 255 13.45 32.21 13.91
C VAL A 255 12.88 31.00 13.18
N MET A 256 12.00 30.23 13.83
CA MET A 256 11.34 29.07 13.21
C MET A 256 10.42 29.52 12.07
N ASP A 257 9.67 30.60 12.27
CA ASP A 257 8.76 31.16 11.25
C ASP A 257 9.51 31.62 10.00
N ASP A 258 10.71 32.20 10.16
CA ASP A 258 11.56 32.61 9.04
C ASP A 258 12.02 31.41 8.20
N PHE A 259 12.38 30.28 8.84
CA PHE A 259 12.71 29.05 8.14
C PHE A 259 11.49 28.44 7.44
N LEU A 260 10.35 28.37 8.12
CA LEU A 260 9.09 27.87 7.54
C LEU A 260 8.71 28.69 6.30
N LYS A 261 8.75 30.02 6.39
CA LYS A 261 8.43 30.92 5.28
C LYS A 261 9.38 30.72 4.11
N ARG A 262 10.68 30.59 4.38
CA ARG A 262 11.72 30.38 3.36
C ARG A 262 11.56 29.04 2.64
N ASP A 263 11.41 27.96 3.40
CA ASP A 263 11.36 26.61 2.85
C ASP A 263 10.03 26.35 2.12
N ARG A 264 8.91 26.93 2.60
CA ARG A 264 7.63 26.98 1.85
C ARG A 264 7.77 27.74 0.55
N LYS A 265 8.33 28.96 0.59
CA LYS A 265 8.50 29.79 -0.63
C LYS A 265 9.34 29.07 -1.68
N ARG A 266 10.38 28.34 -1.26
CA ARG A 266 11.20 27.52 -2.15
C ARG A 266 10.36 26.42 -2.82
N PHE A 267 9.61 25.66 -2.03
CA PHE A 267 8.76 24.59 -2.53
C PHE A 267 7.66 25.12 -3.47
N THR A 268 6.95 26.17 -3.08
CA THR A 268 5.87 26.74 -3.90
C THR A 268 6.41 27.30 -5.22
N LYS A 269 7.59 27.94 -5.22
CA LYS A 269 8.25 28.39 -6.46
C LYS A 269 8.58 27.22 -7.39
N ALA A 270 9.07 26.11 -6.84
CA ALA A 270 9.37 24.92 -7.64
C ALA A 270 8.09 24.29 -8.24
N ILE A 271 6.98 24.31 -7.50
CA ILE A 271 5.67 23.89 -8.01
C ILE A 271 5.19 24.84 -9.11
N GLU A 272 5.30 26.16 -8.92
CA GLU A 272 4.95 27.17 -9.92
C GLU A 272 5.74 26.99 -11.21
N GLU A 273 7.05 26.75 -11.11
CA GLU A 273 7.94 26.50 -12.26
C GLU A 273 7.60 25.16 -12.96
N ALA A 274 7.35 24.10 -12.20
CA ALA A 274 7.02 22.78 -12.76
C ALA A 274 5.64 22.72 -13.42
N THR A 275 4.75 23.66 -13.08
CA THR A 275 3.39 23.73 -13.62
C THR A 275 3.20 24.84 -14.65
N ASP A 276 4.29 25.58 -14.96
CA ASP A 276 4.37 26.67 -15.94
C ASP A 276 3.16 27.62 -15.89
N SER A 277 2.73 27.97 -14.67
CA SER A 277 1.49 28.70 -14.40
C SER A 277 0.21 28.04 -14.95
N PHE A 278 -0.37 27.14 -14.15
CA PHE A 278 -1.79 27.34 -13.81
C PHE A 278 -1.93 28.63 -12.98
N THR A 279 -1.69 29.79 -13.61
CA THR A 279 -2.21 31.08 -13.17
C THR A 279 -3.23 31.54 -14.21
N PHE A 280 -4.50 31.62 -13.85
CA PHE A 280 -5.06 32.80 -13.20
C PHE A 280 -4.86 34.10 -13.99
N GLN A 281 -4.97 34.08 -15.31
CA GLN A 281 -5.39 35.30 -16.02
C GLN A 281 -6.92 35.42 -16.00
N GLY A 282 -7.43 36.05 -14.95
CA GLY A 282 -8.82 36.54 -14.88
C GLY A 282 -9.54 36.21 -13.58
N LYS A 283 -9.62 37.20 -12.68
CA LYS A 283 -10.51 37.43 -11.51
C LYS A 283 -10.95 36.28 -10.58
N ASN A 284 -10.69 35.02 -10.86
CA ASN A 284 -11.02 33.85 -10.05
C ASN A 284 -9.74 33.09 -9.76
N VAL A 285 -8.97 33.57 -8.77
CA VAL A 285 -7.89 32.79 -8.17
C VAL A 285 -8.51 31.56 -7.52
N VAL A 286 -8.38 30.40 -8.16
CA VAL A 286 -8.55 29.11 -7.49
C VAL A 286 -7.20 28.88 -6.80
N PRO A 287 -7.08 29.03 -5.46
CA PRO A 287 -5.82 28.72 -4.79
C PRO A 287 -5.32 27.33 -5.23
N LEU A 288 -3.99 27.10 -5.21
CA LEU A 288 -3.37 25.76 -5.33
C LEU A 288 -4.41 24.72 -4.94
N PRO A 289 -4.82 23.80 -5.83
CA PRO A 289 -6.04 23.05 -5.63
C PRO A 289 -6.05 22.54 -4.19
N LYS A 290 -7.20 22.67 -3.51
CA LYS A 290 -7.38 22.05 -2.18
C LYS A 290 -6.93 20.58 -2.17
N THR A 291 -6.79 19.99 -3.35
CA THR A 291 -6.31 18.65 -3.65
C THR A 291 -4.90 18.69 -4.26
N GLU A 292 -3.94 18.02 -3.63
CA GLU A 292 -2.62 17.75 -4.20
C GLU A 292 -2.74 16.87 -5.46
N MET A 293 -2.01 17.20 -6.54
CA MET A 293 -2.22 16.63 -7.88
C MET A 293 -1.76 15.18 -8.01
N ILE A 294 -0.62 14.82 -7.40
CA ILE A 294 -0.11 13.45 -7.44
C ILE A 294 -1.08 12.52 -6.70
N HIS A 295 -1.58 12.96 -5.56
CA HIS A 295 -2.62 12.29 -4.79
C HIS A 295 -3.93 12.21 -5.57
N ALA A 296 -4.36 13.28 -6.24
CA ALA A 296 -5.56 13.25 -7.08
C ALA A 296 -5.45 12.16 -8.15
N LEU A 297 -4.36 12.16 -8.93
CA LEU A 297 -4.12 11.15 -9.97
C LEU A 297 -4.05 9.73 -9.39
N ALA A 298 -3.31 9.57 -8.28
CA ALA A 298 -3.20 8.28 -7.62
C ALA A 298 -4.52 7.77 -7.03
N PHE A 299 -5.38 8.68 -6.56
CA PHE A 299 -6.72 8.39 -6.05
C PHE A 299 -7.62 7.94 -7.19
N TRP A 300 -7.64 8.67 -8.31
CA TRP A 300 -8.43 8.35 -9.50
C TRP A 300 -8.02 7.01 -10.11
N TYR A 301 -6.72 6.73 -10.21
CA TYR A 301 -6.21 5.44 -10.69
C TYR A 301 -6.73 4.24 -9.88
N ARG A 302 -6.96 4.42 -8.57
CA ARG A 302 -7.50 3.36 -7.69
C ARG A 302 -9.02 3.24 -7.73
N GLN A 303 -9.72 4.20 -8.31
CA GLN A 303 -11.17 4.12 -8.41
C GLN A 303 -11.56 2.98 -9.36
N LYS A 304 -12.74 2.44 -9.12
CA LYS A 304 -13.32 1.45 -10.02
C LYS A 304 -13.60 2.14 -11.35
N VAL A 305 -13.19 1.53 -12.45
CA VAL A 305 -13.51 1.99 -13.81
C VAL A 305 -14.98 1.72 -14.06
N GLY A 306 -15.78 2.77 -14.27
CA GLY A 306 -17.17 2.68 -14.67
C GLY A 306 -17.33 2.44 -16.17
N LEU A 307 -18.57 2.23 -16.61
CA LEU A 307 -18.87 2.00 -18.03
C LEU A 307 -18.54 3.20 -18.91
N GLU A 308 -18.74 4.39 -18.40
CA GLU A 308 -18.44 5.63 -19.12
C GLU A 308 -16.93 5.81 -19.28
N GLU A 309 -16.15 5.63 -18.22
CA GLU A 309 -14.69 5.72 -18.30
C GLU A 309 -14.13 4.65 -19.24
N ALA A 310 -14.62 3.41 -19.14
CA ALA A 310 -14.23 2.33 -20.05
C ALA A 310 -14.60 2.64 -21.52
N ALA A 311 -15.77 3.22 -21.77
CA ALA A 311 -16.20 3.64 -23.11
C ALA A 311 -15.21 4.65 -23.70
N ARG A 312 -14.88 5.69 -22.92
CA ARG A 312 -13.98 6.76 -23.37
C ARG A 312 -12.57 6.26 -23.61
N GLU A 313 -12.03 5.42 -22.72
CA GLU A 313 -10.72 4.79 -22.86
C GLU A 313 -10.62 3.93 -24.13
N LEU A 314 -11.73 3.30 -24.53
CA LEU A 314 -11.81 2.49 -25.74
C LEU A 314 -12.22 3.28 -27.00
N GLY A 315 -12.28 4.61 -26.90
CA GLY A 315 -12.51 5.50 -28.04
C GLY A 315 -13.98 5.63 -28.45
N TYR A 316 -14.93 5.26 -27.60
CA TYR A 316 -16.36 5.47 -27.85
C TYR A 316 -16.76 6.88 -27.45
N ALA A 317 -17.45 7.58 -28.36
CA ALA A 317 -18.00 8.91 -28.10
C ALA A 317 -19.19 8.86 -27.14
N GLU A 318 -19.98 7.78 -27.18
CA GLU A 318 -21.16 7.59 -26.35
C GLU A 318 -21.05 6.27 -25.58
N THR A 319 -21.34 6.31 -24.29
CA THR A 319 -21.33 5.12 -23.41
C THR A 319 -22.27 4.04 -23.92
N ASP A 320 -23.39 4.41 -24.54
CA ASP A 320 -24.35 3.45 -25.08
C ASP A 320 -23.86 2.79 -26.37
N ALA A 321 -23.05 3.47 -27.17
CA ALA A 321 -22.36 2.85 -28.30
C ALA A 321 -21.32 1.83 -27.82
N PHE A 322 -20.59 2.14 -26.74
CA PHE A 322 -19.69 1.18 -26.11
C PHE A 322 -20.43 -0.03 -25.54
N LYS A 323 -21.53 0.19 -24.80
CA LYS A 323 -22.36 -0.90 -24.29
C LYS A 323 -22.87 -1.77 -25.43
N LYS A 324 -23.34 -1.15 -26.52
CA LYS A 324 -23.82 -1.87 -27.70
C LYS A 324 -22.71 -2.67 -28.36
N ASP A 325 -21.54 -2.10 -28.61
CA ASP A 325 -20.40 -2.83 -29.16
C ASP A 325 -19.87 -3.91 -28.21
N LEU A 326 -19.92 -3.71 -26.89
CA LEU A 326 -19.55 -4.71 -25.89
C LEU A 326 -20.53 -5.90 -25.92
N LEU A 327 -21.81 -5.64 -26.21
CA LEU A 327 -22.86 -6.64 -26.39
C LEU A 327 -22.77 -7.32 -27.78
N ASP A 328 -22.44 -6.56 -28.83
CA ASP A 328 -22.40 -7.01 -30.23
C ASP A 328 -21.07 -7.73 -30.58
N ARG A 329 -19.92 -7.32 -30.02
CA ARG A 329 -18.59 -7.96 -30.16
C ARG A 329 -18.35 -9.04 -29.10
N HIS A 330 -19.39 -9.82 -28.85
CA HIS A 330 -19.51 -10.84 -27.80
C HIS A 330 -18.34 -11.84 -27.72
N GLU A 331 -17.61 -12.10 -28.81
CA GLU A 331 -16.48 -13.06 -28.83
C GLU A 331 -15.17 -12.52 -28.23
N ALA A 332 -14.84 -11.24 -28.44
CA ALA A 332 -13.60 -10.65 -27.91
C ALA A 332 -13.70 -10.41 -26.39
N VAL A 333 -14.91 -10.16 -25.90
CA VAL A 333 -15.22 -9.88 -24.49
C VAL A 333 -15.45 -11.17 -23.69
N LYS A 334 -15.90 -12.25 -24.36
CA LYS A 334 -16.02 -13.61 -23.79
C LYS A 334 -14.70 -14.10 -23.16
N GLY A 335 -13.57 -13.78 -23.78
CA GLY A 335 -12.24 -14.18 -23.29
C GLY A 335 -11.75 -13.43 -22.04
N LEU A 336 -12.40 -12.32 -21.67
CA LEU A 336 -11.90 -11.37 -20.66
C LEU A 336 -12.66 -11.35 -19.33
N GLY A 337 -13.76 -12.10 -19.14
CA GLY A 337 -14.50 -12.06 -17.86
C GLY A 337 -15.80 -11.28 -17.89
N PHE A 338 -15.96 -10.39 -18.85
CA PHE A 338 -16.97 -9.33 -18.81
C PHE A 338 -18.27 -9.80 -19.48
N LYS A 339 -19.19 -10.34 -18.68
CA LYS A 339 -20.61 -10.40 -19.05
C LYS A 339 -21.46 -9.88 -17.91
N VAL A 340 -22.53 -9.17 -18.25
CA VAL A 340 -23.73 -8.69 -17.50
C VAL A 340 -23.61 -8.44 -15.99
N SER A 341 -23.03 -9.32 -15.18
CA SER A 341 -22.81 -9.11 -13.74
C SER A 341 -21.82 -7.99 -13.41
N LEU A 342 -20.90 -7.67 -14.32
CA LEU A 342 -20.02 -6.49 -14.19
C LEU A 342 -20.73 -5.17 -14.60
N LEU A 343 -21.81 -5.27 -15.38
CA LEU A 343 -22.67 -4.15 -15.76
C LEU A 343 -23.72 -3.83 -14.68
N GLN A 344 -23.79 -4.64 -13.62
CA GLN A 344 -24.64 -4.43 -12.46
C GLN A 344 -23.85 -3.74 -11.35
N GLU A 345 -24.53 -2.89 -10.60
CA GLU A 345 -23.96 -2.22 -9.44
C GLU A 345 -23.50 -3.27 -8.39
N GLY A 346 -22.19 -3.35 -8.12
CA GLY A 346 -21.61 -4.25 -7.12
C GLY A 346 -20.97 -5.57 -7.60
N GLY A 347 -20.81 -5.81 -8.91
CA GLY A 347 -20.20 -7.03 -9.46
C GLY A 347 -18.74 -7.30 -9.00
N ARG A 348 -18.39 -8.59 -8.81
CA ARG A 348 -17.03 -9.09 -8.46
C ARG A 348 -16.62 -10.31 -9.32
N VAL A 349 -15.31 -10.55 -9.46
CA VAL A 349 -14.69 -11.45 -10.48
C VAL A 349 -14.68 -12.95 -10.11
N ASN A 350 -15.25 -13.37 -8.99
CA ASN A 350 -15.56 -14.80 -8.73
C ASN A 350 -16.98 -15.21 -9.19
N ASN A 351 -17.74 -14.26 -9.73
CA ASN A 351 -19.15 -14.40 -10.11
C ASN A 351 -19.36 -14.28 -11.64
N CYS A 352 -18.29 -14.38 -12.42
CA CYS A 352 -18.34 -14.25 -13.86
C CYS A 352 -19.00 -15.47 -14.54
N PHE A 353 -19.54 -15.23 -15.73
CA PHE A 353 -19.99 -16.27 -16.67
C PHE A 353 -21.01 -17.29 -16.15
N SER A 354 -21.98 -16.85 -15.33
CA SER A 354 -23.06 -17.73 -14.86
C SER A 354 -23.89 -18.33 -15.99
N ASP A 355 -23.94 -17.67 -17.14
CA ASP A 355 -24.61 -18.11 -18.37
C ASP A 355 -23.75 -19.03 -19.26
N TRP A 356 -22.49 -19.31 -18.92
CA TRP A 356 -21.61 -20.18 -19.70
C TRP A 356 -21.58 -21.60 -19.11
N PRO A 357 -22.24 -22.60 -19.74
CA PRO A 357 -22.33 -23.94 -19.18
C PRO A 357 -20.97 -24.57 -18.91
N ASP A 358 -20.02 -24.47 -19.84
CA ASP A 358 -18.69 -25.06 -19.67
C ASP A 358 -17.89 -24.40 -18.55
N PHE A 359 -17.98 -23.07 -18.37
CA PHE A 359 -17.34 -22.42 -17.23
C PHE A 359 -17.91 -22.92 -15.90
N ASN A 360 -19.22 -23.10 -15.81
CA ASN A 360 -19.84 -23.65 -14.59
C ASN A 360 -19.41 -25.11 -14.34
N ARG A 361 -19.18 -25.89 -15.40
CA ARG A 361 -18.58 -27.24 -15.29
C ARG A 361 -17.12 -27.15 -14.85
N MET A 362 -16.33 -26.21 -15.39
CA MET A 362 -14.93 -25.98 -15.01
C MET A 362 -14.77 -25.64 -13.53
N ILE A 363 -15.61 -24.75 -12.98
CA ILE A 363 -15.51 -24.35 -11.56
C ILE A 363 -16.22 -25.35 -10.63
N GLY A 364 -17.14 -26.16 -11.13
CA GLY A 364 -17.92 -27.15 -10.38
C GLY A 364 -18.99 -26.53 -9.45
N LEU A 365 -18.56 -25.65 -8.55
CA LEU A 365 -19.37 -24.92 -7.57
C LEU A 365 -19.00 -23.43 -7.64
N GLY A 366 -19.98 -22.54 -7.48
CA GLY A 366 -19.74 -21.10 -7.44
C GLY A 366 -20.87 -20.34 -6.74
N TRP A 367 -20.74 -19.01 -6.69
CA TRP A 367 -21.79 -18.17 -6.14
C TRP A 367 -23.01 -18.17 -7.06
N ARG A 368 -24.03 -18.91 -6.67
CA ARG A 368 -25.19 -19.22 -7.50
C ARG A 368 -26.39 -19.45 -6.59
N ILE A 369 -27.56 -19.04 -7.04
CA ILE A 369 -28.81 -19.26 -6.29
C ILE A 369 -29.24 -20.73 -6.33
N ALA A 370 -30.06 -21.17 -5.38
CA ALA A 370 -30.49 -22.57 -5.23
C ALA A 370 -31.13 -23.13 -6.51
N LYS A 371 -31.83 -22.29 -7.29
CA LYS A 371 -32.44 -22.68 -8.57
C LYS A 371 -31.44 -22.89 -9.72
N PHE A 372 -30.14 -22.66 -9.51
CA PHE A 372 -29.13 -22.78 -10.56
C PHE A 372 -28.63 -24.22 -10.73
N GLY A 373 -28.19 -24.83 -9.65
CA GLY A 373 -27.58 -26.16 -9.64
C GLY A 373 -27.52 -26.78 -8.24
N ASP A 374 -26.84 -27.91 -8.15
CA ASP A 374 -26.70 -28.66 -6.90
C ASP A 374 -25.76 -27.96 -5.94
N ARG A 375 -25.96 -28.21 -4.64
CA ARG A 375 -24.98 -27.91 -3.57
C ARG A 375 -24.29 -29.20 -3.16
N LEU A 376 -23.02 -29.07 -2.77
CA LEU A 376 -22.29 -30.10 -2.03
C LEU A 376 -21.92 -29.57 -0.64
N TYR A 377 -22.13 -30.39 0.38
CA TYR A 377 -21.60 -30.18 1.74
C TYR A 377 -21.15 -31.51 2.33
N PHE A 378 -20.51 -31.48 3.50
CA PHE A 378 -20.08 -32.66 4.24
C PHE A 378 -20.76 -32.67 5.62
N ASP A 379 -21.31 -33.82 5.99
CA ASP A 379 -21.89 -34.01 7.33
C ASP A 379 -20.80 -34.16 8.39
N GLU A 380 -21.21 -34.30 9.66
CA GLU A 380 -20.28 -34.47 10.79
C GLU A 380 -19.42 -35.72 10.67
N ALA A 381 -19.90 -36.77 9.99
CA ALA A 381 -19.14 -37.98 9.73
C ALA A 381 -18.14 -37.83 8.56
N GLY A 382 -18.07 -36.65 7.93
CA GLY A 382 -17.22 -36.39 6.78
C GLY A 382 -17.71 -37.05 5.49
N LYS A 383 -18.99 -37.41 5.41
CA LYS A 383 -19.62 -37.93 4.20
C LYS A 383 -20.16 -36.79 3.36
N ALA A 384 -19.88 -36.82 2.05
CA ALA A 384 -20.42 -35.86 1.11
C ALA A 384 -21.94 -36.02 0.95
N VAL A 385 -22.67 -34.92 1.05
CA VAL A 385 -24.12 -34.82 0.84
C VAL A 385 -24.40 -33.83 -0.29
N ARG A 386 -25.28 -34.23 -1.19
CA ARG A 386 -25.71 -33.43 -2.34
C ARG A 386 -27.14 -32.94 -2.12
N VAL A 387 -27.34 -31.64 -2.23
CA VAL A 387 -28.69 -31.03 -2.22
C VAL A 387 -29.05 -30.68 -3.66
N PRO A 388 -30.14 -31.26 -4.21
CA PRO A 388 -30.54 -31.02 -5.59
C PRO A 388 -30.80 -29.55 -5.90
N LYS A 389 -30.62 -29.19 -7.17
CA LYS A 389 -31.10 -27.93 -7.74
C LYS A 389 -32.56 -27.63 -7.32
N GLY A 390 -32.78 -26.42 -6.82
CA GLY A 390 -34.09 -25.95 -6.36
C GLY A 390 -34.38 -26.17 -4.88
N GLU A 391 -33.59 -27.01 -4.19
CA GLU A 391 -33.74 -27.27 -2.76
C GLU A 391 -32.68 -26.53 -1.92
N GLY A 392 -33.02 -26.21 -0.68
CA GLY A 392 -32.15 -25.50 0.28
C GLY A 392 -31.91 -24.03 -0.06
N ASP A 393 -30.98 -23.41 0.66
CA ASP A 393 -30.77 -21.96 0.62
C ASP A 393 -29.83 -21.48 -0.50
N ASN A 394 -29.93 -20.20 -0.85
CA ASN A 394 -28.97 -19.55 -1.75
C ASN A 394 -27.55 -19.49 -1.12
N THR A 395 -26.54 -19.30 -1.96
CA THR A 395 -25.17 -18.99 -1.50
C THR A 395 -25.17 -17.79 -0.55
N GLY A 396 -24.34 -17.86 0.49
CA GLY A 396 -24.06 -16.76 1.39
C GLY A 396 -22.65 -16.85 1.97
N GLU A 397 -22.31 -15.94 2.86
CA GLU A 397 -21.05 -15.99 3.61
C GLU A 397 -21.20 -15.77 5.11
N THR A 398 -20.18 -16.19 5.86
CA THR A 398 -19.87 -15.74 7.23
C THR A 398 -18.45 -15.20 7.27
N ASN A 399 -18.13 -14.35 8.27
CA ASN A 399 -16.79 -13.74 8.38
C ASN A 399 -16.18 -14.03 9.76
N HIS A 400 -15.23 -14.96 9.79
CA HIS A 400 -14.52 -15.42 10.99
C HIS A 400 -13.28 -16.22 10.59
N PRO A 401 -12.32 -16.49 11.49
CA PRO A 401 -11.33 -17.54 11.27
C PRO A 401 -12.03 -18.91 11.25
N TYR A 402 -11.52 -19.86 10.46
CA TYR A 402 -12.11 -21.19 10.35
C TYR A 402 -11.05 -22.27 10.15
N ALA A 403 -11.28 -23.42 10.81
CA ALA A 403 -10.46 -24.60 10.62
C ALA A 403 -10.76 -25.24 9.26
N ILE A 404 -9.70 -25.51 8.51
CA ILE A 404 -9.71 -26.28 7.28
C ILE A 404 -9.47 -27.74 7.66
N VAL A 405 -10.38 -28.61 7.23
CA VAL A 405 -10.32 -30.06 7.43
C VAL A 405 -10.12 -30.73 6.09
N LEU A 406 -9.02 -31.47 5.94
CA LEU A 406 -8.72 -32.22 4.73
C LEU A 406 -9.69 -33.40 4.59
N ARG A 407 -10.21 -33.58 3.38
CA ARG A 407 -11.05 -34.72 2.98
C ARG A 407 -10.30 -35.69 2.07
N ASP A 408 -9.23 -35.23 1.47
CA ASP A 408 -8.35 -36.03 0.64
C ASP A 408 -6.90 -35.70 0.99
N THR A 409 -6.24 -36.59 1.73
CA THR A 409 -4.85 -36.42 2.18
C THR A 409 -3.82 -36.94 1.16
N GLU A 410 -4.27 -37.62 0.11
CA GLU A 410 -3.40 -38.24 -0.89
C GLU A 410 -3.26 -37.43 -2.19
N HIS A 411 -4.18 -36.49 -2.45
CA HIS A 411 -4.06 -35.57 -3.57
C HIS A 411 -2.75 -34.77 -3.49
N ALA A 412 -2.06 -34.58 -4.63
CA ALA A 412 -0.74 -33.94 -4.64
C ALA A 412 -0.72 -32.56 -3.97
N ILE A 413 -1.81 -31.79 -4.07
CA ILE A 413 -1.95 -30.49 -3.40
C ILE A 413 -1.94 -30.63 -1.88
N SER A 414 -2.71 -31.56 -1.31
CA SER A 414 -2.89 -31.72 0.14
C SER A 414 -1.91 -32.71 0.78
N LYS A 415 -1.17 -33.49 -0.02
CA LYS A 415 -0.27 -34.54 0.48
C LYS A 415 0.79 -33.98 1.42
N GLY A 416 0.77 -34.49 2.66
CA GLY A 416 1.67 -34.10 3.75
C GLY A 416 1.22 -32.87 4.55
N MET A 417 0.11 -32.21 4.17
CA MET A 417 -0.48 -31.15 4.99
C MET A 417 -1.09 -31.74 6.27
N PRO A 418 -1.15 -30.99 7.38
CA PRO A 418 -1.93 -31.38 8.55
C PRO A 418 -3.38 -31.67 8.17
N GLU A 419 -3.96 -32.73 8.74
CA GLU A 419 -5.37 -33.10 8.52
C GLU A 419 -6.34 -31.97 8.88
N GLU A 420 -5.95 -31.15 9.87
CA GLU A 420 -6.67 -29.94 10.25
C GLU A 420 -5.69 -28.79 10.49
N TRP A 421 -6.04 -27.60 9.99
CA TRP A 421 -5.26 -26.38 10.19
C TRP A 421 -6.14 -25.13 10.20
N MET A 422 -5.74 -24.11 10.96
CA MET A 422 -6.53 -22.88 11.11
C MET A 422 -6.21 -21.86 10.03
N HIS A 423 -7.23 -21.42 9.28
CA HIS A 423 -7.16 -20.27 8.38
C HIS A 423 -7.40 -18.96 9.14
N ALA A 424 -6.79 -17.87 8.66
CA ALA A 424 -7.00 -16.55 9.22
C ALA A 424 -8.46 -16.09 9.04
N LYS A 425 -8.83 -14.96 9.68
CA LYS A 425 -10.14 -14.35 9.47
C LYS A 425 -10.36 -14.05 7.99
N ASP A 426 -11.46 -14.57 7.44
CA ASP A 426 -11.81 -14.47 6.02
C ASP A 426 -13.33 -14.67 5.82
N GLN A 427 -13.82 -14.49 4.59
CA GLN A 427 -15.17 -14.88 4.21
C GLN A 427 -15.25 -16.40 3.97
N LEU A 428 -16.02 -17.12 4.80
CA LEU A 428 -16.40 -18.51 4.55
C LEU A 428 -17.67 -18.52 3.69
N MET A 429 -17.54 -18.89 2.41
CA MET A 429 -18.69 -19.06 1.53
C MET A 429 -19.41 -20.37 1.82
N HIS A 430 -20.73 -20.32 1.93
CA HIS A 430 -21.59 -21.47 2.21
C HIS A 430 -22.70 -21.60 1.16
N ASN A 431 -23.25 -22.80 0.98
CA ASN A 431 -24.26 -23.09 -0.04
C ASN A 431 -23.83 -22.73 -1.47
N LEU A 432 -22.56 -22.94 -1.84
CA LEU A 432 -22.12 -22.79 -3.23
C LEU A 432 -22.92 -23.75 -4.14
N ARG A 433 -23.32 -23.28 -5.33
CA ARG A 433 -24.10 -24.08 -6.29
C ARG A 433 -23.39 -24.21 -7.64
N GLY A 434 -23.65 -25.31 -8.34
CA GLY A 434 -23.20 -25.51 -9.71
C GLY A 434 -23.62 -26.86 -10.26
N PRO A 435 -23.15 -27.25 -11.46
CA PRO A 435 -23.36 -28.60 -11.97
C PRO A 435 -22.82 -29.66 -11.00
N ALA A 436 -21.75 -29.33 -10.27
CA ALA A 436 -21.09 -30.20 -9.31
C ALA A 436 -20.74 -31.58 -9.91
N GLU A 437 -20.38 -31.59 -11.19
CA GLU A 437 -19.88 -32.75 -11.94
C GLU A 437 -18.40 -32.94 -11.61
N GLU A 438 -18.00 -34.15 -11.21
CA GLU A 438 -16.59 -34.53 -10.99
C GLU A 438 -15.80 -33.63 -10.01
N VAL A 439 -16.51 -32.98 -9.08
CA VAL A 439 -15.89 -32.15 -8.04
C VAL A 439 -15.18 -33.03 -7.02
N ARG A 440 -13.85 -33.05 -7.04
CA ARG A 440 -13.01 -33.71 -6.04
C ARG A 440 -12.70 -32.72 -4.91
N VAL A 441 -13.46 -32.79 -3.82
CA VAL A 441 -13.25 -31.92 -2.66
C VAL A 441 -12.02 -32.39 -1.88
N LEU A 442 -11.04 -31.49 -1.75
CA LEU A 442 -9.78 -31.74 -1.05
C LEU A 442 -9.86 -31.30 0.41
N ALA A 443 -10.58 -30.21 0.68
CA ALA A 443 -10.74 -29.69 2.03
C ALA A 443 -12.08 -28.95 2.22
N THR A 444 -12.53 -28.92 3.46
CA THR A 444 -13.79 -28.29 3.89
C THR A 444 -13.61 -27.45 5.14
N ALA A 445 -14.54 -26.57 5.46
CA ALA A 445 -14.59 -25.85 6.74
C ALA A 445 -16.00 -25.87 7.34
N PHE A 446 -16.09 -25.99 8.66
CA PHE A 446 -17.38 -25.94 9.36
C PHE A 446 -17.96 -24.52 9.31
N CYS A 447 -19.17 -24.38 8.79
CA CYS A 447 -19.88 -23.11 8.77
C CYS A 447 -20.85 -23.03 9.97
N PRO A 448 -20.69 -22.07 10.90
CA PRO A 448 -21.56 -21.95 12.06
C PRO A 448 -23.00 -21.57 11.70
N LYS A 449 -23.25 -21.06 10.48
CA LYS A 449 -24.57 -20.69 9.99
C LYS A 449 -25.32 -21.87 9.38
N THR A 450 -24.68 -22.68 8.55
CA THR A 450 -25.32 -23.86 7.93
C THR A 450 -25.19 -25.13 8.77
N LYS A 451 -24.37 -25.10 9.84
CA LYS A 451 -24.11 -26.21 10.78
C LYS A 451 -23.55 -27.47 10.10
N VAL A 452 -22.86 -27.29 8.98
CA VAL A 452 -22.22 -28.37 8.20
C VAL A 452 -20.85 -27.93 7.69
N HIS A 453 -20.10 -28.87 7.12
CA HIS A 453 -18.82 -28.57 6.48
C HIS A 453 -19.03 -28.18 5.00
N GLU A 454 -18.62 -26.97 4.64
CA GLU A 454 -18.68 -26.45 3.27
C GLU A 454 -17.36 -26.74 2.53
N PRO A 455 -17.37 -27.03 1.22
CA PRO A 455 -16.15 -27.15 0.42
C PRO A 455 -15.35 -25.86 0.36
N ILE A 456 -14.03 -25.93 0.62
CA ILE A 456 -13.12 -24.77 0.61
C ILE A 456 -11.94 -24.97 -0.35
N ILE A 457 -11.58 -26.22 -0.66
CA ILE A 457 -10.59 -26.51 -1.71
C ILE A 457 -11.12 -27.69 -2.49
N TRP A 458 -11.27 -27.55 -3.80
CA TRP A 458 -11.65 -28.66 -4.67
C TRP A 458 -10.97 -28.58 -6.02
N ALA A 459 -10.83 -29.74 -6.66
CA ALA A 459 -10.29 -29.87 -7.99
C ALA A 459 -11.37 -30.39 -8.96
N VAL A 460 -11.27 -29.93 -10.20
CA VAL A 460 -12.11 -30.37 -11.33
C VAL A 460 -11.21 -30.60 -12.53
N ASN A 461 -11.51 -31.62 -13.32
CA ASN A 461 -10.91 -31.80 -14.64
C ASN A 461 -11.89 -31.31 -15.71
N PHE A 462 -11.41 -30.50 -16.66
CA PHE A 462 -12.22 -30.08 -17.80
C PHE A 462 -11.42 -30.27 -19.09
N GLY A 463 -11.79 -31.29 -19.87
CA GLY A 463 -10.97 -31.75 -20.98
C GLY A 463 -9.60 -32.19 -20.50
N LYS A 464 -8.53 -31.55 -21.00
CA LYS A 464 -7.14 -31.76 -20.54
C LYS A 464 -6.70 -30.79 -19.43
N GLY A 465 -7.56 -29.84 -19.06
CA GLY A 465 -7.28 -28.83 -18.05
C GLY A 465 -7.46 -29.37 -16.64
N ARG A 466 -6.54 -29.00 -15.75
CA ARG A 466 -6.60 -29.23 -14.30
C ARG A 466 -6.99 -27.91 -13.63
N ILE A 467 -8.12 -27.90 -12.94
CA ILE A 467 -8.67 -26.70 -12.32
C ILE A 467 -8.71 -26.93 -10.82
N VAL A 468 -8.27 -25.93 -10.05
CA VAL A 468 -8.40 -25.89 -8.60
C VAL A 468 -9.17 -24.64 -8.24
N GLN A 469 -10.10 -24.77 -7.30
CA GLN A 469 -10.92 -23.69 -6.80
C GLN A 469 -10.76 -23.58 -5.29
N THR A 470 -10.71 -22.34 -4.81
CA THR A 470 -10.79 -22.01 -3.39
C THR A 470 -11.50 -20.67 -3.20
N PRO A 471 -12.45 -20.55 -2.26
CA PRO A 471 -13.09 -19.29 -1.93
C PRO A 471 -12.31 -18.47 -0.89
N MET A 472 -11.16 -18.98 -0.39
CA MET A 472 -10.29 -18.25 0.53
C MET A 472 -9.61 -17.06 -0.16
N GLY A 473 -9.22 -16.06 0.63
CA GLY A 473 -8.42 -14.92 0.19
C GLY A 473 -9.26 -13.68 -0.17
N HIS A 474 -10.27 -13.33 0.63
CA HIS A 474 -11.12 -12.15 0.36
C HIS A 474 -10.34 -10.82 0.29
N ASP A 475 -9.31 -10.69 1.13
CA ASP A 475 -8.50 -9.48 1.26
C ASP A 475 -7.03 -9.81 1.57
N LEU A 476 -6.18 -8.77 1.63
CA LEU A 476 -4.75 -8.91 1.94
C LEU A 476 -4.51 -9.55 3.31
N PHE A 477 -5.40 -9.38 4.29
CA PHE A 477 -5.23 -9.99 5.60
C PHE A 477 -5.40 -11.51 5.49
N ALA A 478 -6.47 -11.98 4.84
CA ALA A 478 -6.69 -13.40 4.59
C ALA A 478 -5.57 -14.02 3.72
N MET A 479 -5.15 -13.31 2.67
CA MET A 479 -4.09 -13.77 1.76
C MET A 479 -2.70 -13.86 2.41
N ARG A 480 -2.47 -13.21 3.55
CA ARG A 480 -1.23 -13.36 4.32
C ARG A 480 -1.14 -14.68 5.10
N CYS A 481 -2.22 -15.45 5.19
CA CYS A 481 -2.19 -16.75 5.86
C CYS A 481 -1.22 -17.69 5.14
N VAL A 482 -0.27 -18.27 5.89
CA VAL A 482 0.70 -19.23 5.33
C VAL A 482 -0.02 -20.46 4.77
N GLY A 483 -1.14 -20.87 5.36
CA GLY A 483 -1.98 -21.96 4.84
C GLY A 483 -2.59 -21.62 3.47
N PHE A 484 -3.10 -20.41 3.30
CA PHE A 484 -3.58 -19.90 2.00
C PHE A 484 -2.45 -19.86 0.97
N ILE A 485 -1.31 -19.24 1.31
CA ILE A 485 -0.16 -19.10 0.39
C ILE A 485 0.35 -20.46 -0.06
N THR A 486 0.57 -21.38 0.88
CA THR A 486 1.04 -22.74 0.58
C THR A 486 0.03 -23.50 -0.30
N THR A 487 -1.27 -23.34 -0.03
CA THR A 487 -2.34 -23.92 -0.87
C THR A 487 -2.29 -23.36 -2.28
N MET A 488 -2.12 -22.05 -2.44
CA MET A 488 -2.03 -21.40 -3.75
C MET A 488 -0.81 -21.87 -4.53
N GLU A 489 0.38 -21.87 -3.94
CA GLU A 489 1.62 -22.32 -4.59
C GLU A 489 1.50 -23.76 -5.12
N ARG A 490 1.01 -24.66 -4.26
CA ARG A 490 0.84 -26.08 -4.60
C ARG A 490 -0.28 -26.30 -5.62
N SER A 491 -1.36 -25.53 -5.53
CA SER A 491 -2.46 -25.57 -6.50
C SER A 491 -2.02 -25.09 -7.88
N THR A 492 -1.26 -24.00 -7.94
CA THR A 492 -0.70 -23.46 -9.19
C THR A 492 0.23 -24.45 -9.85
N GLU A 493 1.15 -25.05 -9.09
CA GLU A 493 2.07 -26.07 -9.62
C GLU A 493 1.31 -27.30 -10.14
N TRP A 494 0.35 -27.81 -9.36
CA TRP A 494 -0.45 -28.96 -9.78
C TRP A 494 -1.29 -28.65 -11.02
N ALA A 495 -1.92 -27.48 -11.10
CA ALA A 495 -2.66 -27.07 -12.28
C ALA A 495 -1.74 -27.04 -13.51
N ALA A 496 -0.55 -26.45 -13.38
CA ALA A 496 0.42 -26.32 -14.47
C ALA A 496 0.98 -27.67 -14.96
N ILE A 497 1.45 -28.53 -14.05
CA ILE A 497 2.24 -29.73 -14.42
C ILE A 497 1.73 -31.06 -13.86
N GLY A 498 0.64 -31.04 -13.09
CA GLY A 498 0.03 -32.25 -12.50
C GLY A 498 0.80 -32.85 -11.34
N LYS A 499 1.85 -32.18 -10.87
CA LYS A 499 2.73 -32.59 -9.77
C LYS A 499 2.89 -31.43 -8.78
N VAL A 500 3.33 -31.76 -7.57
CA VAL A 500 3.67 -30.77 -6.55
C VAL A 500 5.05 -31.10 -5.98
N THR A 501 5.96 -30.13 -6.05
CA THR A 501 7.31 -30.16 -5.47
C THR A 501 7.49 -29.10 -4.39
N PHE A 502 6.63 -28.06 -4.34
CA PHE A 502 6.61 -27.09 -3.25
C PHE A 502 6.44 -27.77 -1.88
N ARG A 503 7.41 -27.55 -0.99
CA ARG A 503 7.41 -28.11 0.36
C ARG A 503 6.45 -27.34 1.25
N ILE A 504 5.90 -28.02 2.25
CA ILE A 504 5.09 -27.38 3.29
C ILE A 504 6.06 -26.67 4.24
N PRO A 505 5.92 -25.35 4.45
CA PRO A 505 6.84 -24.60 5.30
C PRO A 505 6.67 -24.98 6.77
N VAL A 506 7.73 -24.85 7.56
CA VAL A 506 7.68 -25.06 9.03
C VAL A 506 6.68 -24.10 9.70
N SER A 507 6.44 -22.94 9.08
CA SER A 507 5.46 -21.95 9.53
C SER A 507 4.02 -22.26 9.11
N PHE A 508 3.73 -23.43 8.53
CA PHE A 508 2.36 -23.81 8.17
C PHE A 508 1.47 -23.85 9.44
N PRO A 509 0.23 -23.35 9.37
CA PRO A 509 -0.65 -23.29 10.55
C PRO A 509 -0.94 -24.67 11.15
N GLY A 510 -1.00 -24.72 12.48
CA GLY A 510 -1.56 -25.86 13.20
C GLY A 510 -3.09 -25.75 13.35
N PRO A 511 -3.75 -26.73 13.99
CA PRO A 511 -5.20 -26.76 14.13
C PRO A 511 -5.76 -25.63 15.01
N ALA A 512 -4.98 -25.17 16.00
CA ALA A 512 -5.46 -24.19 16.98
C ALA A 512 -5.31 -22.72 16.55
N LYS A 513 -4.37 -22.40 15.65
CA LYS A 513 -4.02 -21.01 15.35
C LYS A 513 -3.46 -20.84 13.94
N ALA A 514 -3.97 -19.82 13.25
CA ALA A 514 -3.45 -19.41 11.95
C ALA A 514 -2.02 -18.87 12.07
N SER A 515 -1.25 -19.05 11.00
CA SER A 515 0.07 -18.46 10.81
C SER A 515 -0.02 -17.47 9.65
N GLN A 516 0.58 -16.29 9.78
CA GLN A 516 0.57 -15.24 8.76
C GLN A 516 1.99 -14.71 8.53
N ILE A 517 2.30 -14.34 7.28
CA ILE A 517 3.56 -13.64 6.97
C ILE A 517 3.45 -12.21 7.50
N ASP A 518 4.41 -11.84 8.35
CA ASP A 518 4.54 -10.50 8.90
C ASP A 518 5.49 -9.67 8.02
N GLU A 519 5.06 -8.51 7.53
CA GLU A 519 5.87 -7.64 6.67
C GLU A 519 7.13 -7.11 7.38
N LYS A 520 7.18 -7.22 8.72
CA LYS A 520 8.31 -6.75 9.54
C LYS A 520 9.59 -7.60 9.42
N LYS A 521 9.56 -8.75 8.75
CA LYS A 521 10.69 -9.72 8.73
C LYS A 521 11.39 -9.92 7.38
N LYS A 522 11.27 -8.99 6.43
CA LYS A 522 12.12 -8.99 5.22
C LYS A 522 13.33 -8.08 5.36
#